data_AF-B2A750-F1
#
_entry.id   AF-B2A750-F1
#
_cell.length_a   1.000
_cell.length_b   1.000
_cell.length_c   1.000
_cell.angle_alpha   90.00
_cell.angle_beta   90.00
_cell.angle_gamma   90.00
#
_symmetry.space_group_name_H-M   'P 1'
#
loop_
_entity.id
_entity.type
_entity.pdbx_description
1 polymer ?
#
loop_
_entity_poly.entity_id
_entity_poly.type
_entity_poly.pdbx_seq_one_letter_code
_entity_poly.pdbx_strand_id
1 'polypeptide(L)' 'MDKRTLLYRIEELREELERVTNQKQTLRDPNVIELSQKLDELLVAYNRKVEKERQNGKDLEKDQEV' A
#
# COMPACT_ATOMS: atom_id res chain seq x y z
N MET A 1 4.46 -5.18 -10.35
CA MET A 1 4.97 -3.86 -9.92
C MET A 1 6.13 -4.02 -8.98
N ASP A 2 7.13 -3.17 -9.11
CA ASP A 2 8.14 -2.92 -8.09
C ASP A 2 7.58 -2.04 -6.96
N LYS A 3 8.39 -1.86 -5.92
CA LYS A 3 8.05 -1.12 -4.70
C LYS A 3 7.77 0.37 -4.97
N ARG A 4 8.50 0.99 -5.89
CA ARG A 4 8.38 2.41 -6.21
C ARG A 4 7.07 2.70 -6.93
N THR A 5 6.68 1.86 -7.88
CA THR A 5 5.37 1.99 -8.54
C THR A 5 4.21 1.82 -7.56
N LEU A 6 4.32 0.89 -6.60
CA LEU A 6 3.30 0.73 -5.56
C LEU A 6 3.17 1.98 -4.69
N LEU A 7 4.28 2.57 -4.23
CA LEU A 7 4.24 3.81 -3.45
C LEU A 7 3.61 4.96 -4.22
N TYR A 8 3.96 5.11 -5.49
CA TYR A 8 3.36 6.16 -6.33
C TYR A 8 1.84 5.98 -6.43
N ARG A 9 1.38 4.74 -6.68
CA ARG A 9 -0.05 4.46 -6.81
C ARG A 9 -0.82 4.59 -5.51
N ILE A 10 -0.19 4.24 -4.37
CA ILE A 10 -0.73 4.48 -3.03
C ILE A 10 -0.94 5.98 -2.81
N GLU A 11 0.05 6.81 -3.16
CA GLU A 11 -0.04 8.26 -2.97
C GLU A 11 -1.12 8.88 -3.86
N GLU A 12 -1.20 8.48 -5.13
CA GLU A 12 -2.28 8.93 -6.03
C GLU A 12 -3.68 8.60 -5.47
N LEU A 13 -3.90 7.38 -4.98
CA LEU A 13 -5.18 6.97 -4.41
C LEU A 13 -5.46 7.63 -3.06
N ARG A 14 -4.42 7.91 -2.26
CA ARG A 14 -4.55 8.67 -1.02
C ARG A 14 -5.06 10.08 -1.29
N GLU A 15 -4.45 10.78 -2.26
CA GLU A 15 -4.90 12.11 -2.66
C GLU A 15 -6.31 12.09 -3.26
N GLU A 16 -6.64 11.08 -4.07
CA GLU A 16 -7.98 10.95 -4.64
C GLU A 16 -9.03 10.71 -3.56
N LEU A 17 -8.77 9.81 -2.62
CA LEU A 17 -9.64 9.56 -1.48
C LEU A 17 -9.81 10.80 -0.62
N GLU A 18 -8.75 11.56 -0.37
CA GLU A 18 -8.79 12.83 0.34
C GLU A 18 -9.65 13.88 -0.40
N ARG A 19 -9.49 14.01 -1.72
CA ARG A 19 -10.33 14.90 -2.54
C ARG A 19 -11.80 14.51 -2.46
N VAL A 20 -12.13 13.23 -2.62
CA VAL A 20 -13.52 12.76 -2.62
C VAL A 20 -14.13 12.89 -1.22
N THR A 21 -13.41 12.52 -0.16
CA THR A 21 -13.90 12.66 1.22
C THR A 21 -14.11 14.13 1.61
N ASN A 22 -13.29 15.06 1.12
CA ASN A 22 -13.51 16.50 1.35
C ASN A 22 -14.70 17.06 0.56
N GLN A 23 -15.01 16.49 -0.60
CA GLN A 23 -16.16 16.90 -1.42
C GLN A 23 -17.49 16.28 -0.93
N LYS A 24 -17.43 15.11 -0.30
CA LYS A 24 -18.62 14.37 0.15
C LYS A 24 -18.84 14.60 1.64
N GLN A 25 -20.07 14.89 2.05
CA GLN A 25 -20.40 15.08 3.48
C GLN A 25 -20.42 13.77 4.28
N THR A 26 -20.12 12.62 3.66
CA THR A 26 -20.23 11.31 4.29
C THR A 26 -19.17 10.33 3.79
N LEU A 27 -18.62 9.56 4.72
CA LEU A 27 -17.70 8.45 4.43
C LEU A 27 -18.43 7.21 3.90
N ARG A 28 -19.76 7.19 3.94
CA ARG A 28 -20.58 6.07 3.43
C ARG A 28 -20.87 6.19 1.94
N ASP A 29 -20.34 7.21 1.26
CA ASP A 29 -20.47 7.33 -0.18
C ASP A 29 -19.81 6.10 -0.83
N PRO A 30 -20.51 5.39 -1.75
CA PRO A 30 -19.98 4.19 -2.39
C PRO A 30 -18.61 4.40 -3.05
N ASN A 31 -18.35 5.59 -3.60
CA ASN A 31 -17.07 5.89 -4.23
C ASN A 31 -15.95 6.05 -3.19
N VAL A 32 -16.25 6.62 -2.02
CA VAL A 32 -15.30 6.70 -0.90
C VAL A 32 -14.95 5.28 -0.42
N ILE A 33 -15.95 4.41 -0.30
CA ILE A 33 -15.74 3.02 0.09
C ILE A 33 -14.87 2.29 -0.94
N GLU A 34 -15.21 2.39 -2.22
CA GLU A 34 -14.46 1.73 -3.30
C GLU A 34 -12.99 2.21 -3.36
N LEU A 35 -12.75 3.52 -3.25
CA LEU A 35 -11.40 4.07 -3.22
C LEU A 35 -10.62 3.61 -1.99
N SER A 36 -11.26 3.54 -0.82
CA SER A 36 -10.61 3.04 0.40
C SER A 36 -10.22 1.56 0.31
N GLN A 37 -11.05 0.73 -0.33
CA GLN A 37 -10.75 -0.69 -0.56
C GLN A 37 -9.57 -0.86 -1.52
N LYS A 38 -9.55 -0.09 -2.63
CA LYS A 38 -8.42 -0.09 -3.57
C LYS A 38 -7.11 0.35 -2.92
N LEU A 39 -7.17 1.35 -2.02
CA LEU A 39 -6.00 1.79 -1.28
C LEU A 39 -5.49 0.70 -0.34
N ASP A 40 -6.38 0.01 0.36
CA ASP A 40 -6.02 -1.09 1.26
C ASP A 40 -5.33 -2.24 0.51
N GLU A 41 -5.85 -2.64 -0.65
CA GLU A 41 -5.23 -3.68 -1.50
C GLU A 41 -3.78 -3.34 -1.86
N LEU A 42 -3.50 -2.07 -2.20
CA LEU A 42 -2.15 -1.63 -2.53
C LEU A 42 -1.23 -1.57 -1.31
N LEU A 43 -1.74 -1.13 -0.16
CA LEU A 43 -0.99 -1.14 1.10
C LEU A 43 -0.61 -2.57 1.49
N VAL A 44 -1.53 -3.52 1.37
CA VAL A 44 -1.27 -4.95 1.60
C VAL A 44 -0.20 -5.47 0.63
N ALA A 45 -0.30 -5.13 -0.66
CA ALA A 45 0.68 -5.53 -1.66
C ALA A 45 2.08 -4.95 -1.37
N TYR A 46 2.14 -3.69 -0.92
CA TYR A 46 3.37 -3.04 -0.51
C TYR A 46 3.98 -3.70 0.73
N ASN A 47 3.18 -3.92 1.78
CA ASN A 47 3.62 -4.55 3.02
C ASN A 47 4.19 -5.95 2.78
N ARG A 48 3.50 -6.77 1.97
CA ARG A 48 4.00 -8.11 1.59
C ARG A 48 5.37 -8.05 0.91
N LYS A 49 5.65 -7.02 0.12
CA LYS A 49 6.98 -6.86 -0.51
C LYS A 49 8.03 -6.44 0.50
N VAL A 50 7.71 -5.49 1.39
CA VAL A 50 8.61 -5.06 2.45
C VAL A 50 8.96 -6.23 3.37
N GLU A 51 7.97 -7.07 3.73
CA GLU A 51 8.18 -8.27 4.53
C GLU A 51 9.07 -9.29 3.84
N LYS A 52 8.86 -9.55 2.54
CA LYS A 52 9.73 -10.44 1.74
C LYS A 52 11.17 -9.95 1.67
N GLU A 53 11.38 -8.64 1.44
CA GLU A 53 12.71 -8.04 1.45
C GLU A 53 13.39 -8.22 2.82
N ARG A 54 12.63 -8.05 3.90
CA ARG A 54 13.13 -8.21 5.28
C ARG A 54 13.47 -9.67 5.62
N GLN A 55 12.70 -10.64 5.12
CA GLN A 55 12.98 -12.06 5.31
C GLN A 55 14.22 -12.49 4.53
N ASN A 56 14.31 -12.11 3.25
CA ASN A 56 15.48 -12.40 2.42
C ASN A 56 16.78 -11.79 2.99
N GLY A 57 16.71 -10.60 3.61
CA GLY A 57 17.86 -10.00 4.28
C GLY A 57 18.34 -10.76 5.52
N LYS A 58 17.42 -11.42 6.25
CA LYS A 58 17.74 -12.23 7.43
C LYS A 58 18.27 -13.62 7.07
N ASP A 59 17.84 -14.19 5.96
CA ASP A 59 18.33 -15.48 5.49
C ASP A 59 19.77 -15.37 4.98
N LEU A 60 20.14 -14.24 4.35
CA LEU A 60 21.52 -13.96 3.91
C LEU A 60 22.52 -13.75 5.07
N GLU A 61 22.06 -13.29 6.23
CA GLU A 61 22.91 -13.15 7.43
C GLU A 61 23.21 -14.51 8.09
N LYS A 62 22.30 -15.49 7.98
CA LYS A 62 22.49 -16.84 8.55
C LYS A 62 23.45 -17.71 7.75
N ASP A 63 23.50 -17.51 6.43
CA ASP A 63 24.39 -18.26 5.54
C ASP A 63 25.87 -17.81 5.62
N GLN A 64 26.16 -16.71 6.33
CA GLN A 64 27.53 -16.20 6.55
C GLN A 64 28.16 -16.64 7.89
N GLU A 65 27.42 -17.37 8.74
CA GLU A 65 27.90 -17.89 10.03
C GLU A 65 28.32 -19.39 9.98
N VAL A 66 28.58 -19.96 8.79
CA VAL A 66 29.00 -21.36 8.62
C VAL A 66 30.44 -21.49 8.14
#